data_AF-A0AAP0BRZ6-F1
#
_entry.id   AF-A0AAP0BRZ6-F1
#
_cell.length_a   1.000
_cell.length_b   1.000
_cell.length_c   1.000
_cell.angle_alpha   90.00
_cell.angle_beta   90.00
_cell.angle_gamma   90.00
#
_symmetry.space_group_name_H-M   'P 1'
#
loop_
_entity.id
_entity.type
_entity.pdbx_description
1 polymer ?
#
loop_
_entity_poly.entity_id
_entity_poly.type
_entity_poly.pdbx_seq_one_letter_code
_entity_poly.pdbx_strand_id
1 'polypeptide(L)'
;MTSTQTGDKWFEEIFVSHPIRFHDTFRMSQRIFIDLLQTLVQNHELAGSQRTCAREVIAITLFILSQNETMRAASERFQHSTETICKYFFIGVKSLVRLSMEIIKPIDMQFRDAQSHIRRDERYMPYFKDCIWAIDGTHVDACVPVEDQVAYIGHHDTTTQNVMAVCDFNMCFTFVVAGWEGSAHDSRIFNRAITDRNSNFPHPPPGKYYLVDAGYPMQRGYLKPYSDTRYHLQDFRRGSRPIQGNHEIFNQVHSSLHSII
;
A
#
# COMPACT_ATOMS: atom_id res chain seq x y z
N MET A 1 32.00 -14.82 -9.34
CA MET A 1 31.93 -13.88 -8.21
C MET A 1 33.02 -14.26 -7.23
N THR A 2 33.96 -13.35 -6.97
CA THR A 2 35.23 -13.59 -6.25
C THR A 2 35.49 -12.53 -5.17
N SER A 3 34.48 -11.74 -4.80
CA SER A 3 34.60 -10.69 -3.79
C SER A 3 34.71 -11.26 -2.37
N THR A 4 35.51 -10.60 -1.53
CA THR A 4 35.68 -10.92 -0.10
C THR A 4 34.50 -10.44 0.77
N GLN A 5 33.69 -9.52 0.24
CA GLN A 5 32.45 -9.03 0.81
C GLN A 5 31.27 -9.84 0.25
N THR A 6 30.91 -10.93 0.93
CA THR A 6 29.70 -11.70 0.62
C THR A 6 28.45 -10.91 1.02
N GLY A 7 27.30 -11.23 0.42
CA GLY A 7 26.02 -10.60 0.76
C GLY A 7 25.70 -10.64 2.26
N ASP A 8 25.96 -11.78 2.91
CA ASP A 8 25.77 -11.93 4.36
C ASP A 8 26.72 -11.03 5.20
N LYS A 9 27.99 -10.87 4.80
CA LYS A 9 28.92 -9.95 5.49
C LYS A 9 28.50 -8.50 5.35
N TRP A 10 28.06 -8.11 4.15
CA TRP A 10 27.53 -6.78 3.93
C TRP A 10 26.28 -6.53 4.77
N PHE A 11 25.38 -7.52 4.87
CA PHE A 11 24.22 -7.41 5.74
C PHE A 11 24.63 -7.18 7.20
N GLU A 12 25.58 -7.96 7.74
CA GLU A 12 26.07 -7.78 9.11
C GLU A 12 26.67 -6.39 9.34
N GLU A 13 27.44 -5.87 8.37
CA GLU A 13 27.96 -4.51 8.43
C GLU A 13 26.82 -3.49 8.56
N ILE A 14 25.78 -3.60 7.73
CA ILE A 14 24.62 -2.70 7.75
C ILE A 14 23.83 -2.86 9.05
N PHE A 15 23.66 -4.09 9.54
CA PHE A 15 22.90 -4.39 10.74
C PHE A 15 23.53 -3.80 12.01
N VAL A 16 24.86 -3.92 12.14
CA VAL A 16 25.62 -3.36 13.28
C VAL A 16 25.87 -1.85 13.12
N SER A 17 25.69 -1.30 11.91
CA SER A 17 25.85 0.13 11.65
C SER A 17 24.75 1.00 12.28
N HIS A 18 24.85 2.32 12.04
CA HIS A 18 23.90 3.28 12.57
C HIS A 18 22.45 3.01 12.11
N PRO A 19 21.43 3.09 13.00
CA PRO A 19 20.04 2.75 12.66
C PRO A 19 19.46 3.46 11.45
N ILE A 20 19.87 4.70 11.18
CA ILE A 20 19.43 5.44 9.99
C ILE A 20 19.89 4.75 8.70
N ARG A 21 21.13 4.26 8.64
CA ARG A 21 21.65 3.55 7.45
C ARG A 21 20.87 2.27 7.17
N PHE A 22 20.50 1.55 8.23
CA PHE A 22 19.66 0.35 8.13
C PHE A 22 18.25 0.71 7.63
N HIS A 23 17.64 1.74 8.22
CA HIS A 23 16.32 2.23 7.82
C HIS A 23 16.29 2.74 6.37
N ASP A 24 17.30 3.49 5.95
CA ASP A 24 17.39 3.98 4.57
C ASP A 24 17.52 2.83 3.58
N THR A 25 18.18 1.74 3.97
CA THR A 25 18.38 0.54 3.13
C THR A 25 17.14 -0.35 3.09
N PHE A 26 16.47 -0.60 4.22
CA PHE A 26 15.41 -1.62 4.34
C PHE A 26 14.02 -1.06 4.70
N ARG A 27 13.89 0.27 4.87
CA ARG A 27 12.66 0.99 5.27
C ARG A 27 12.04 0.52 6.58
N MET A 28 12.86 -0.03 7.48
CA MET A 28 12.44 -0.47 8.81
C MET A 28 13.62 -0.43 9.78
N SER A 29 13.35 -0.51 11.09
CA SER A 29 14.40 -0.64 12.10
C SER A 29 14.96 -2.06 12.16
N GLN A 30 16.17 -2.22 12.71
CA GLN A 30 16.78 -3.54 12.92
C GLN A 30 15.88 -4.49 13.72
N ARG A 31 15.20 -3.97 14.75
CA ARG A 31 14.30 -4.77 15.59
C ARG A 31 13.14 -5.33 14.79
N ILE A 32 12.45 -4.46 14.02
CA ILE A 32 11.32 -4.88 13.17
C ILE A 32 11.79 -5.88 12.11
N PHE A 33 12.99 -5.72 11.57
CA PHE A 33 13.56 -6.69 10.63
C PHE A 33 13.73 -8.08 11.26
N ILE A 34 14.23 -8.16 12.50
CA ILE A 34 14.39 -9.45 13.21
C ILE A 34 13.03 -10.07 13.51
N ASP A 35 12.07 -9.27 14.00
CA ASP A 35 10.72 -9.74 14.30
C ASP A 35 10.02 -10.25 13.02
N LEU A 36 10.18 -9.53 11.90
CA LEU A 36 9.70 -9.94 10.58
C LEU A 36 10.36 -11.25 10.12
N LEU A 37 11.69 -11.34 10.19
CA LEU A 37 12.43 -12.55 9.80
C LEU A 37 11.94 -13.77 10.58
N GLN A 38 11.81 -13.64 11.91
CA GLN A 38 11.32 -14.74 12.76
C GLN A 38 9.90 -15.15 12.37
N THR A 39 9.00 -14.18 12.18
CA THR A 39 7.62 -14.42 11.77
C THR A 39 7.56 -15.15 10.42
N LEU A 40 8.33 -14.69 9.44
CA LEU A 40 8.35 -15.28 8.09
C LEU A 40 8.93 -16.70 8.06
N VAL A 41 9.97 -16.97 8.84
CA VAL A 41 10.58 -18.30 8.93
C VAL A 41 9.65 -19.28 9.66
N GLN A 42 9.01 -18.85 10.74
CA GLN A 42 8.16 -19.71 11.55
C GLN A 42 6.81 -20.01 10.88
N ASN A 43 6.19 -19.01 10.26
CA ASN A 43 4.77 -19.08 9.88
C ASN A 43 4.52 -18.93 8.37
N HIS A 44 5.48 -18.46 7.57
CA HIS A 44 5.25 -18.10 6.17
C HIS A 44 6.24 -18.74 5.17
N GLU A 45 6.84 -19.86 5.56
CA GLU A 45 7.72 -20.70 4.72
C GLU A 45 8.92 -19.96 4.11
N LEU A 46 9.40 -18.89 4.74
CA LEU A 46 10.63 -18.26 4.29
C LEU A 46 11.81 -19.18 4.59
N ALA A 47 12.38 -19.75 3.54
CA ALA A 47 13.52 -20.65 3.64
C ALA A 47 14.62 -20.26 2.65
N GLY A 48 15.86 -20.43 3.11
CA GLY A 48 17.06 -20.30 2.29
C GLY A 48 17.54 -21.65 1.76
N SER A 49 18.82 -21.70 1.40
CA SER A 49 19.55 -22.94 1.10
C SER A 49 20.75 -23.09 2.05
N GLN A 50 21.56 -24.14 1.87
CA GLN A 50 22.82 -24.29 2.61
C GLN A 50 23.80 -23.13 2.42
N ARG A 51 23.71 -22.40 1.29
CA ARG A 51 24.63 -21.31 0.93
C ARG A 51 24.05 -19.91 1.14
N THR A 52 22.74 -19.80 1.35
CA THR A 52 22.04 -18.52 1.51
C THR A 52 21.03 -18.69 2.62
N CYS A 53 21.23 -18.03 3.76
CA CYS A 53 20.32 -18.15 4.89
C CYS A 53 19.00 -17.40 4.63
N ALA A 54 17.93 -17.73 5.38
CA ALA A 54 16.64 -17.04 5.25
C ALA A 54 16.76 -15.51 5.49
N ARG A 55 17.68 -15.10 6.35
CA ARG A 55 18.03 -13.69 6.58
C ARG A 55 18.53 -13.00 5.31
N GLU A 56 19.42 -13.64 4.57
CA GLU A 56 19.93 -13.09 3.31
C GLU A 56 18.83 -13.07 2.23
N VAL A 57 17.95 -14.08 2.18
CA VAL A 57 16.78 -14.10 1.28
C VAL A 57 15.87 -12.89 1.51
N ILE A 58 15.49 -12.61 2.76
CA ILE A 58 14.63 -11.46 3.06
C ILE A 58 15.38 -10.13 2.88
N ALA A 59 16.69 -10.07 3.16
CA ALA A 59 17.50 -8.88 2.90
C ALA A 59 17.57 -8.56 1.39
N ILE A 60 17.80 -9.55 0.53
CA ILE A 60 17.74 -9.39 -0.94
C ILE A 60 16.38 -8.83 -1.35
N THR A 61 15.31 -9.45 -0.83
CA THR A 61 13.94 -9.08 -1.18
C THR A 61 13.62 -7.65 -0.79
N LEU A 62 13.90 -7.29 0.46
CA LEU A 62 13.64 -5.95 0.97
C LEU A 62 14.52 -4.91 0.30
N PHE A 63 15.79 -5.21 0.01
CA PHE A 63 16.69 -4.29 -0.71
C PHE A 63 16.17 -3.94 -2.10
N ILE A 64 15.65 -4.94 -2.84
CA ILE A 64 15.05 -4.71 -4.15
C ILE A 64 13.80 -3.83 -4.03
N LEU A 65 12.89 -4.15 -3.10
CA LEU A 65 11.63 -3.42 -2.94
C LEU A 65 11.83 -1.99 -2.38
N SER A 66 12.74 -1.81 -1.44
CA SER A 66 12.95 -0.54 -0.73
C SER A 66 13.63 0.54 -1.56
N GLN A 67 14.52 0.11 -2.47
CA GLN A 67 15.35 0.97 -3.29
C GLN A 67 14.90 1.00 -4.75
N ASN A 68 13.89 0.20 -5.13
CA ASN A 68 13.51 -0.03 -6.52
C ASN A 68 14.71 -0.50 -7.38
N GLU A 69 15.50 -1.41 -6.81
CA GLU A 69 16.77 -1.85 -7.41
C GLU A 69 16.58 -2.93 -8.46
N THR A 70 17.49 -2.95 -9.44
CA THR A 70 17.46 -3.98 -10.48
C THR A 70 17.99 -5.31 -9.97
N MET A 71 17.53 -6.42 -10.55
CA MET A 71 18.07 -7.76 -10.24
C MET A 71 19.59 -7.85 -10.47
N ARG A 72 20.12 -7.08 -11.42
CA ARG A 72 21.56 -7.00 -11.70
C ARG A 72 22.32 -6.25 -10.61
N ALA A 73 21.79 -5.13 -10.13
CA ALA A 73 22.39 -4.38 -9.03
C ALA A 73 22.38 -5.21 -7.72
N ALA A 74 21.27 -5.90 -7.44
CA ALA A 74 21.20 -6.84 -6.33
C ALA A 74 22.17 -8.02 -6.49
N SER A 75 22.34 -8.54 -7.70
CA SER A 75 23.33 -9.60 -8.01
C SER A 75 24.76 -9.16 -7.69
N GLU A 76 25.14 -7.94 -8.09
CA GLU A 76 26.45 -7.38 -7.74
C GLU A 76 26.57 -7.12 -6.23
N ARG A 77 25.52 -6.60 -5.58
CA ARG A 77 25.56 -6.30 -4.14
C ARG A 77 25.73 -7.55 -3.29
N PHE A 78 24.93 -8.58 -3.54
CA PHE A 78 24.91 -9.79 -2.71
C PHE A 78 25.87 -10.88 -3.21
N GLN A 79 26.53 -10.65 -4.36
CA GLN A 79 27.48 -11.57 -4.97
C GLN A 79 26.86 -12.96 -5.27
N HIS A 80 25.62 -12.96 -5.77
CA HIS A 80 24.93 -14.13 -6.31
C HIS A 80 24.60 -13.96 -7.79
N SER A 81 24.37 -15.06 -8.52
CA SER A 81 23.92 -14.96 -9.91
C SER A 81 22.56 -14.29 -9.99
N THR A 82 22.24 -13.67 -11.12
CA THR A 82 20.91 -13.09 -11.35
C THR A 82 19.79 -14.13 -11.19
N GLU A 83 20.01 -15.37 -11.64
CA GLU A 83 19.09 -16.48 -11.41
C GLU A 83 18.81 -16.71 -9.92
N THR A 84 19.86 -16.71 -9.10
CA THR A 84 19.76 -16.90 -7.65
C THR A 84 19.01 -15.74 -6.99
N ILE A 85 19.31 -14.51 -7.39
CA ILE A 85 18.61 -13.31 -6.92
C ILE A 85 17.12 -13.38 -7.28
N CYS A 86 16.78 -13.66 -8.55
CA CYS A 86 15.39 -13.78 -8.99
C CYS A 86 14.63 -14.86 -8.20
N LYS A 87 15.26 -16.03 -7.99
CA LYS A 87 14.69 -17.12 -7.20
C LYS A 87 14.38 -16.67 -5.77
N TYR A 88 15.34 -16.05 -5.08
CA TYR A 88 15.16 -15.65 -3.68
C TYR A 88 14.24 -14.46 -3.52
N PHE A 89 14.26 -13.51 -4.45
CA PHE A 89 13.28 -12.43 -4.52
C PHE A 89 11.85 -13.00 -4.60
N PHE A 90 11.62 -13.96 -5.50
CA PHE A 90 10.31 -14.60 -5.62
C PHE A 90 9.88 -15.33 -4.34
N ILE A 91 10.79 -16.07 -3.70
CA ILE A 91 10.53 -16.74 -2.42
C ILE A 91 10.15 -15.71 -1.34
N GLY A 92 10.93 -14.64 -1.20
CA GLY A 92 10.69 -13.60 -0.21
C GLY A 92 9.38 -12.86 -0.44
N VAL A 93 9.07 -12.46 -1.68
CA VAL A 93 7.79 -11.83 -2.03
C VAL A 93 6.63 -12.75 -1.70
N LYS A 94 6.72 -14.05 -2.03
CA LYS A 94 5.67 -15.03 -1.71
C LYS A 94 5.42 -15.12 -0.20
N SER A 95 6.47 -15.15 0.61
CA SER A 95 6.35 -15.15 2.08
C SER A 95 5.75 -13.84 2.60
N LEU A 96 6.13 -12.69 2.04
CA LEU A 96 5.56 -11.38 2.41
C LEU A 96 4.06 -11.28 2.07
N VAL A 97 3.64 -11.79 0.91
CA VAL A 97 2.22 -11.83 0.52
C VAL A 97 1.41 -12.74 1.46
N ARG A 98 2.01 -13.82 1.97
CA ARG A 98 1.35 -14.65 2.99
C ARG A 98 1.14 -13.91 4.30
N LEU A 99 2.17 -13.21 4.77
CA LEU A 99 2.05 -12.35 5.95
C LEU A 99 1.02 -11.24 5.72
N SER A 100 0.99 -10.62 4.54
CA SER A 100 0.06 -9.52 4.22
C SER A 100 -1.40 -9.93 4.37
N MET A 101 -1.75 -11.17 4.04
CA MET A 101 -3.11 -11.72 4.24
C MET A 101 -3.52 -11.79 5.73
N GLU A 102 -2.57 -11.77 6.66
CA GLU A 102 -2.85 -11.81 8.09
C GLU A 102 -2.83 -10.43 8.75
N ILE A 103 -2.00 -9.51 8.25
CA ILE A 103 -1.79 -8.18 8.86
C ILE A 103 -2.59 -7.05 8.20
N ILE A 104 -2.90 -7.15 6.90
CA ILE A 104 -3.71 -6.15 6.18
C ILE A 104 -5.19 -6.47 6.41
N LYS A 105 -5.66 -6.12 7.60
CA LYS A 105 -7.05 -6.23 8.01
C LYS A 105 -7.36 -5.24 9.13
N PRO A 106 -8.63 -4.84 9.33
CA PRO A 106 -9.01 -4.08 10.51
C PRO A 106 -8.66 -4.83 11.80
N ILE A 107 -8.13 -4.12 12.79
CA ILE A 107 -7.93 -4.67 14.15
C ILE A 107 -9.29 -4.95 14.81
N ASP A 108 -10.27 -4.07 14.58
CA ASP A 108 -11.64 -4.21 15.09
C ASP A 108 -12.66 -4.01 13.97
N MET A 109 -13.41 -5.06 13.66
CA MET A 109 -14.48 -5.06 12.64
C MET A 109 -15.69 -4.20 13.04
N GLN A 110 -15.82 -3.80 14.30
CA GLN A 110 -16.86 -2.87 14.75
C GLN A 110 -16.39 -1.40 14.72
N PHE A 111 -15.11 -1.17 14.40
CA PHE A 111 -14.51 0.16 14.28
C PHE A 111 -14.80 1.07 15.48
N ARG A 112 -14.81 0.51 16.71
CA ARG A 112 -15.15 1.28 17.91
C ARG A 112 -14.21 2.48 18.11
N ASP A 113 -12.93 2.27 17.81
CA ASP A 113 -11.87 3.26 18.01
C ASP A 113 -11.45 4.03 16.75
N ALA A 114 -12.00 3.69 15.57
CA ALA A 114 -11.63 4.32 14.30
C ALA A 114 -11.81 5.85 14.29
N GLN A 115 -12.67 6.36 15.16
CA GLN A 115 -12.99 7.79 15.28
C GLN A 115 -12.03 8.57 16.19
N SER A 116 -11.04 7.93 16.84
CA SER A 116 -10.17 8.60 17.81
C SER A 116 -9.43 9.81 17.21
N HIS A 117 -9.03 9.72 15.94
CA HIS A 117 -8.43 10.82 15.17
C HIS A 117 -9.42 11.96 14.90
N ILE A 118 -10.59 11.64 14.34
CA ILE A 118 -11.60 12.66 13.99
C ILE A 118 -12.20 13.32 15.23
N ARG A 119 -12.50 12.55 16.29
CA ARG A 119 -13.11 13.07 17.52
C ARG A 119 -12.30 14.16 18.20
N ARG A 120 -10.99 14.15 18.01
CA ARG A 120 -10.06 15.11 18.62
C ARG A 120 -9.68 16.25 17.68
N ASP A 121 -10.01 16.15 16.39
CA ASP A 121 -9.68 17.16 15.39
C ASP A 121 -10.88 18.06 15.08
N GLU A 122 -10.83 19.30 15.55
CA GLU A 122 -11.89 20.31 15.37
C GLU A 122 -12.15 20.63 13.89
N ARG A 123 -11.19 20.37 13.00
CA ARG A 123 -11.35 20.59 11.55
C ARG A 123 -12.28 19.56 10.93
N TYR A 124 -12.23 18.32 11.40
CA TYR A 124 -12.93 17.18 10.79
C TYR A 124 -14.22 16.81 11.53
N MET A 125 -14.23 16.92 12.86
CA MET A 125 -15.35 16.48 13.70
C MET A 125 -16.72 17.07 13.32
N PRO A 126 -16.84 18.37 12.93
CA PRO A 126 -18.13 18.95 12.56
C PRO A 126 -18.75 18.34 11.29
N TYR A 127 -17.92 17.80 10.39
CA TYR A 127 -18.33 17.36 9.06
C TYR A 127 -18.33 15.82 8.92
N PHE A 128 -17.36 15.16 9.55
CA PHE A 128 -17.05 13.74 9.31
C PHE A 128 -17.22 12.87 10.55
N LYS A 129 -18.15 13.24 11.43
CA LYS A 129 -18.54 12.38 12.55
C LYS A 129 -18.93 10.99 12.01
N ASP A 130 -18.44 9.96 12.68
CA ASP A 130 -18.67 8.55 12.35
C ASP A 130 -17.99 8.02 11.08
N CYS A 131 -17.14 8.82 10.43
CA CYS A 131 -16.24 8.32 9.40
C CYS A 131 -15.24 7.31 10.00
N ILE A 132 -15.02 6.22 9.25
CA ILE A 132 -14.10 5.15 9.60
C ILE A 132 -12.73 5.53 9.05
N TRP A 133 -12.56 5.49 7.72
CA TRP A 133 -11.29 5.55 6.97
C TRP A 133 -11.56 6.00 5.52
N ALA A 134 -10.52 6.03 4.68
CA ALA A 134 -10.62 6.35 3.26
C ALA A 134 -10.46 5.11 2.36
N ILE A 135 -11.07 5.15 1.17
CA ILE A 135 -10.86 4.22 0.06
C ILE A 135 -10.44 5.00 -1.16
N ASP A 136 -9.38 4.55 -1.83
CA ASP A 136 -8.97 5.14 -3.09
C ASP A 136 -8.38 4.10 -4.05
N GLY A 137 -8.39 4.45 -5.33
CA GLY A 137 -7.72 3.72 -6.40
C GLY A 137 -6.34 4.31 -6.68
N THR A 138 -5.37 3.48 -7.01
CA THR A 138 -4.04 3.91 -7.44
C THR A 138 -3.53 3.01 -8.56
N HIS A 139 -2.70 3.57 -9.42
CA HIS A 139 -2.10 2.86 -10.54
C HIS A 139 -0.64 2.57 -10.27
N VAL A 140 -0.26 1.29 -10.44
CA VAL A 140 1.12 0.83 -10.37
C VAL A 140 1.57 0.44 -11.77
N ASP A 141 2.74 0.89 -12.20
CA ASP A 141 3.29 0.53 -13.52
C ASP A 141 3.39 -0.98 -13.67
N ALA A 142 2.94 -1.48 -14.83
CA ALA A 142 2.87 -2.90 -15.10
C ALA A 142 3.57 -3.22 -16.43
N CYS A 143 4.43 -4.24 -16.39
CA CYS A 143 4.97 -4.87 -17.59
C CYS A 143 4.11 -6.09 -17.94
N VAL A 144 3.34 -5.99 -19.02
CA VAL A 144 2.46 -7.07 -19.51
C VAL A 144 2.83 -7.47 -20.95
N PRO A 145 2.51 -8.72 -21.37
CA PRO A 145 2.69 -9.15 -22.75
C PRO A 145 1.96 -8.23 -23.75
N VAL A 146 2.48 -8.15 -24.98
CA VAL A 146 1.95 -7.23 -26.01
C VAL A 146 0.47 -7.49 -26.29
N GLU A 147 0.07 -8.76 -26.30
CA GLU A 147 -1.31 -9.19 -26.50
C GLU A 147 -2.29 -8.65 -25.44
N ASP A 148 -1.83 -8.37 -24.22
CA ASP A 148 -2.67 -7.92 -23.11
C ASP A 148 -2.64 -6.40 -22.92
N GLN A 149 -1.68 -5.68 -23.54
CA GLN A 149 -1.41 -4.27 -23.27
C GLN A 149 -2.66 -3.39 -23.34
N VAL A 150 -3.54 -3.62 -24.32
CA VAL A 150 -4.76 -2.81 -24.53
C VAL A 150 -5.62 -2.72 -23.27
N ALA A 151 -5.76 -3.81 -22.52
CA ALA A 151 -6.56 -3.80 -21.29
C ALA A 151 -5.84 -3.06 -20.14
N TYR A 152 -4.51 -3.03 -20.15
CA TYR A 152 -3.70 -2.43 -19.10
C TYR A 152 -3.32 -0.97 -19.36
N ILE A 153 -3.62 -0.41 -20.53
CA ILE A 153 -3.43 1.04 -20.79
C ILE A 153 -4.32 1.82 -19.83
N GLY A 154 -3.67 2.52 -18.89
CA GLY A 154 -4.33 3.40 -17.94
C GLY A 154 -4.57 4.79 -18.52
N HIS A 155 -4.99 5.72 -17.65
CA HIS A 155 -5.33 7.10 -18.04
C HIS A 155 -4.13 7.93 -18.56
N HIS A 156 -2.89 7.47 -18.37
CA HIS A 156 -1.67 8.15 -18.80
C HIS A 156 -1.00 7.51 -20.02
N ASP A 157 -1.74 6.72 -20.81
CA ASP A 157 -1.24 5.95 -21.97
C ASP A 157 -0.10 4.96 -21.66
N THR A 158 0.14 4.69 -20.38
CA THR A 158 1.09 3.69 -19.89
C THR A 158 0.36 2.44 -19.39
N THR A 159 1.00 1.29 -19.51
CA THR A 159 0.46 0.03 -18.96
C THR A 159 0.59 0.03 -17.44
N THR A 160 -0.55 -0.07 -16.76
CA THR A 160 -0.65 -0.02 -15.30
C THR A 160 -1.58 -1.10 -14.78
N GLN A 161 -1.39 -1.51 -13.53
CA GLN A 161 -2.37 -2.26 -12.75
C GLN A 161 -3.10 -1.28 -11.83
N ASN A 162 -4.43 -1.36 -11.82
CA ASN A 162 -5.23 -0.62 -10.87
C ASN A 162 -5.29 -1.41 -9.54
N VAL A 163 -5.03 -0.71 -8.44
CA VAL A 163 -5.04 -1.20 -7.08
C VAL A 163 -5.98 -0.34 -6.26
N MET A 164 -7.00 -0.96 -5.65
CA MET A 164 -7.87 -0.28 -4.70
C MET A 164 -7.41 -0.60 -3.28
N ALA A 165 -7.29 0.40 -2.43
CA ALA A 165 -6.89 0.23 -1.04
C ALA A 165 -7.83 0.95 -0.07
N VAL A 166 -7.98 0.38 1.12
CA VAL A 166 -8.60 1.04 2.29
C VAL A 166 -7.48 1.36 3.27
N CYS A 167 -7.39 2.62 3.68
CA CYS A 167 -6.30 3.12 4.52
C CYS A 167 -6.84 3.80 5.76
N ASP A 168 -6.30 3.43 6.92
CA ASP A 168 -6.65 4.09 8.17
C ASP A 168 -6.03 5.49 8.30
N PHE A 169 -6.49 6.26 9.28
CA PHE A 169 -5.93 7.61 9.53
C PHE A 169 -4.50 7.60 10.10
N ASN A 170 -3.90 6.44 10.37
CA ASN A 170 -2.47 6.29 10.66
C ASN A 170 -1.66 5.96 9.40
N MET A 171 -2.27 6.00 8.21
CA MET A 171 -1.69 5.64 6.92
C MET A 171 -1.34 4.14 6.81
N CYS A 172 -2.06 3.28 7.53
CA CYS A 172 -1.93 1.83 7.44
C CYS A 172 -3.00 1.26 6.50
N PHE A 173 -2.59 0.43 5.54
CA PHE A 173 -3.53 -0.34 4.73
C PHE A 173 -4.26 -1.39 5.58
N THR A 174 -5.58 -1.44 5.42
CA THR A 174 -6.47 -2.37 6.14
C THR A 174 -7.24 -3.28 5.19
N PHE A 175 -7.20 -2.99 3.89
CA PHE A 175 -7.71 -3.85 2.84
C PHE A 175 -7.07 -3.43 1.51
N VAL A 176 -6.68 -4.39 0.66
CA VAL A 176 -6.08 -4.11 -0.65
C VAL A 176 -6.62 -5.10 -1.68
N VAL A 177 -6.99 -4.59 -2.85
CA VAL A 177 -7.33 -5.37 -4.03
C VAL A 177 -6.40 -4.95 -5.16
N ALA A 178 -5.55 -5.87 -5.59
CA ALA A 178 -4.57 -5.65 -6.65
C ALA A 178 -4.84 -6.57 -7.86
N GLY A 179 -4.13 -6.32 -8.95
CA GLY A 179 -4.13 -7.18 -10.14
C GLY A 179 -5.21 -6.86 -11.18
N TRP A 180 -5.92 -5.75 -11.03
CA TRP A 180 -6.88 -5.30 -12.04
C TRP A 180 -6.20 -4.60 -13.20
N GLU A 181 -6.85 -4.65 -14.36
CA GLU A 181 -6.34 -4.00 -15.56
C GLU A 181 -6.33 -2.48 -15.39
N GLY A 182 -5.34 -1.78 -15.94
CA GLY A 182 -5.23 -0.31 -15.83
C GLY A 182 -6.39 0.46 -16.46
N SER A 183 -7.13 -0.14 -17.39
CA SER A 183 -8.37 0.45 -17.93
C SER A 183 -9.59 0.26 -17.02
N ALA A 184 -9.50 -0.60 -15.99
CA ALA A 184 -10.62 -0.88 -15.11
C ALA A 184 -10.92 0.35 -14.24
N HIS A 185 -12.16 0.82 -14.29
CA HIS A 185 -12.63 1.88 -13.40
C HIS A 185 -12.65 1.42 -11.93
N ASP A 186 -12.27 2.31 -11.02
CA ASP A 186 -12.31 2.08 -9.58
C ASP A 186 -13.65 1.57 -9.07
N SER A 187 -14.76 2.10 -9.61
CA SER A 187 -16.11 1.66 -9.27
C SER A 187 -16.36 0.18 -9.59
N ARG A 188 -15.74 -0.37 -10.64
CA ARG A 188 -15.83 -1.81 -11.00
C ARG A 188 -15.10 -2.66 -9.96
N ILE A 189 -13.87 -2.25 -9.60
CA ILE A 189 -13.04 -2.95 -8.61
C ILE A 189 -13.75 -2.94 -7.25
N PHE A 190 -14.23 -1.77 -6.84
CA PHE A 190 -14.97 -1.56 -5.62
C PHE A 190 -16.24 -2.42 -5.55
N ASN A 191 -17.08 -2.40 -6.59
CA ASN A 191 -18.29 -3.20 -6.65
C ASN A 191 -17.97 -4.70 -6.55
N ARG A 192 -16.89 -5.16 -7.18
CA ARG A 192 -16.45 -6.55 -7.06
C ARG A 192 -15.99 -6.86 -5.62
N ALA A 193 -15.20 -5.98 -5.02
CA ALA A 193 -14.67 -6.18 -3.66
C ALA A 193 -15.80 -6.31 -2.62
N ILE A 194 -16.80 -5.43 -2.67
CA ILE A 194 -17.92 -5.41 -1.70
C ILE A 194 -18.97 -6.51 -1.94
N THR A 195 -18.99 -7.14 -3.12
CA THR A 195 -19.98 -8.20 -3.45
C THR A 195 -19.39 -9.60 -3.34
N ASP A 196 -18.07 -9.75 -3.50
CA ASP A 196 -17.41 -11.03 -3.39
C ASP A 196 -17.32 -11.47 -1.92
N ARG A 197 -18.04 -12.55 -1.57
CA ARG A 197 -18.05 -13.07 -0.19
C ARG A 197 -16.69 -13.61 0.26
N ASN A 198 -15.81 -13.92 -0.67
CA ASN A 198 -14.47 -14.42 -0.37
C ASN A 198 -13.45 -13.30 -0.16
N SER A 199 -13.80 -12.04 -0.47
CA SER A 199 -12.87 -10.91 -0.32
C SER A 199 -12.61 -10.54 1.14
N ASN A 200 -13.49 -10.94 2.08
CA ASN A 200 -13.48 -10.46 3.46
C ASN A 200 -13.49 -8.92 3.55
N PHE A 201 -14.16 -8.24 2.60
CA PHE A 201 -14.24 -6.78 2.60
C PHE A 201 -14.79 -6.26 3.94
N PRO A 202 -14.12 -5.28 4.57
CA PRO A 202 -14.53 -4.77 5.86
C PRO A 202 -15.71 -3.79 5.71
N HIS A 203 -16.93 -4.32 5.67
CA HIS A 203 -18.12 -3.48 5.50
C HIS A 203 -18.34 -2.54 6.69
N PRO A 204 -18.75 -1.28 6.44
CA PRO A 204 -19.04 -0.34 7.52
C PRO A 204 -20.29 -0.79 8.29
N PRO A 205 -20.26 -0.81 9.64
CA PRO A 205 -21.45 -1.10 10.43
C PRO A 205 -22.47 0.05 10.34
N PRO A 206 -23.74 -0.19 10.71
CA PRO A 206 -24.77 0.84 10.68
C PRO A 206 -24.36 2.12 11.42
N GLY A 207 -24.52 3.26 10.74
CA GLY A 207 -24.18 4.58 11.27
C GLY A 207 -22.74 5.02 11.05
N LYS A 208 -21.87 4.16 10.50
CA LYS A 208 -20.51 4.51 10.08
C LYS A 208 -20.36 4.48 8.56
N TYR A 209 -19.30 5.09 8.05
CA TYR A 209 -19.03 5.14 6.61
C TYR A 209 -17.54 5.35 6.29
N TYR A 210 -17.14 4.98 5.06
CA TYR A 210 -15.85 5.32 4.48
C TYR A 210 -15.93 6.61 3.65
N LEU A 211 -14.83 7.35 3.54
CA LEU A 211 -14.66 8.35 2.49
C LEU A 211 -14.23 7.68 1.20
N VAL A 212 -14.82 8.09 0.09
CA VAL A 212 -14.48 7.59 -1.25
C VAL A 212 -14.34 8.76 -2.21
N ASP A 213 -13.59 8.57 -3.29
CA ASP A 213 -13.47 9.57 -4.34
C ASP A 213 -14.77 9.71 -5.17
N ALA A 214 -14.88 10.80 -5.93
CA ALA A 214 -16.02 11.12 -6.79
C ALA A 214 -16.33 10.02 -7.82
N GLY A 215 -15.33 9.25 -8.25
CA GLY A 215 -15.47 8.12 -9.18
C GLY A 215 -16.23 6.91 -8.62
N TYR A 216 -16.46 6.86 -7.30
CA TYR A 216 -17.14 5.75 -6.62
C TYR A 216 -18.66 5.95 -6.56
N PRO A 217 -19.45 4.85 -6.51
CA PRO A 217 -20.90 4.94 -6.43
C PRO A 217 -21.35 5.51 -5.08
N MET A 218 -22.34 6.41 -5.11
CA MET A 218 -22.98 6.93 -3.89
C MET A 218 -23.92 5.86 -3.33
N GLN A 219 -23.58 5.32 -2.17
CA GLN A 219 -24.41 4.34 -1.48
C GLN A 219 -24.19 4.41 0.03
N ARG A 220 -25.13 3.84 0.81
CA ARG A 220 -25.05 3.86 2.27
C ARG A 220 -23.74 3.23 2.75
N GLY A 221 -23.02 3.93 3.62
CA GLY A 221 -21.73 3.50 4.15
C GLY A 221 -20.52 4.02 3.37
N TYR A 222 -20.70 4.77 2.29
CA TYR A 222 -19.60 5.30 1.47
C TYR A 222 -19.93 6.73 1.04
N LEU A 223 -19.15 7.69 1.51
CA LEU A 223 -19.40 9.12 1.36
C LEU A 223 -18.45 9.74 0.35
N LYS A 224 -18.99 10.11 -0.80
CA LYS A 224 -18.28 10.84 -1.87
C LYS A 224 -18.42 12.36 -1.70
N PRO A 225 -17.53 13.17 -2.29
CA PRO A 225 -17.67 14.62 -2.34
C PRO A 225 -18.91 15.08 -3.11
N TYR A 226 -19.31 16.34 -2.93
CA TYR A 226 -20.34 16.97 -3.76
C TYR A 226 -19.87 17.06 -5.21
N SER A 227 -20.70 16.57 -6.13
CA SER A 227 -20.48 16.68 -7.58
C SER A 227 -20.63 18.14 -8.04
N ASP A 228 -20.07 18.45 -9.22
CA ASP A 228 -20.15 19.77 -9.87
C ASP A 228 -19.62 20.94 -9.01
N THR A 229 -18.76 20.64 -8.05
CA THR A 229 -18.08 21.61 -7.21
C THR A 229 -16.60 21.27 -7.12
N ARG A 230 -15.77 22.28 -6.86
CA ARG A 230 -14.32 22.10 -6.74
C ARG A 230 -14.00 21.04 -5.69
N TYR A 231 -13.06 20.14 -6.00
CA TYR A 231 -12.74 18.99 -5.14
C TYR A 231 -11.24 18.77 -4.90
N HIS A 232 -10.40 18.83 -5.93
CA HIS A 232 -8.99 18.49 -5.77
C HIS A 232 -8.29 19.48 -4.83
N LEU A 233 -7.48 18.97 -3.90
CA LEU A 233 -6.75 19.80 -2.92
C LEU A 233 -5.80 20.81 -3.58
N GLN A 234 -5.22 20.45 -4.74
CA GLN A 234 -4.40 21.36 -5.55
C GLN A 234 -5.22 22.55 -6.07
N ASP A 235 -6.48 22.28 -6.42
CA ASP A 235 -7.59 23.22 -6.58
C ASP A 235 -7.46 24.39 -5.61
N PHE A 236 -7.70 24.03 -4.36
CA PHE A 236 -7.78 24.92 -3.20
C PHE A 236 -6.47 25.61 -2.86
N ARG A 237 -5.32 25.00 -3.14
CA ARG A 237 -4.00 25.59 -2.87
C ARG A 237 -3.55 26.56 -3.95
N ARG A 238 -3.86 26.30 -5.22
CA ARG A 238 -3.35 27.08 -6.37
C ARG A 238 -4.27 28.22 -6.78
N GLY A 239 -5.58 28.08 -6.61
CA GLY A 239 -6.49 29.10 -7.10
C GLY A 239 -6.58 30.32 -6.18
N SER A 240 -6.55 31.51 -6.78
CA SER A 240 -6.76 32.80 -6.11
C SER A 240 -8.21 33.03 -5.68
N ARG A 241 -9.14 32.17 -6.10
CA ARG A 241 -10.57 32.30 -5.79
C ARG A 241 -10.85 31.79 -4.37
N PRO A 242 -11.54 32.59 -3.52
CA PRO A 242 -11.98 32.12 -2.22
C PRO A 242 -12.95 30.95 -2.34
N ILE A 243 -13.02 30.13 -1.30
CA ILE A 243 -13.94 29.00 -1.19
C ILE A 243 -15.37 29.53 -1.15
N GLN A 244 -16.26 28.96 -1.94
CA GLN A 244 -17.64 29.43 -2.08
C GLN A 244 -18.64 28.42 -1.54
N GLY A 245 -19.37 28.84 -0.51
CA GLY A 245 -20.50 28.09 0.03
C GLY A 245 -20.13 26.80 0.74
N ASN A 246 -21.16 26.12 1.26
CA ASN A 246 -20.96 24.98 2.14
C ASN A 246 -20.43 23.73 1.41
N HIS A 247 -20.72 23.58 0.11
CA HIS A 247 -20.27 22.43 -0.67
C HIS A 247 -18.76 22.45 -0.92
N GLU A 248 -18.17 23.60 -1.26
CA GLU A 248 -16.72 23.69 -1.44
C GLU A 248 -15.96 23.59 -0.11
N ILE A 249 -16.53 24.12 0.98
CA ILE A 249 -15.96 23.92 2.33
C ILE A 249 -15.94 22.42 2.65
N PHE A 250 -17.07 21.73 2.45
CA PHE A 250 -17.15 20.29 2.67
C PHE A 250 -16.13 19.54 1.80
N ASN A 251 -16.07 19.83 0.50
CA ASN A 251 -15.15 19.15 -0.42
C ASN A 251 -13.67 19.40 -0.10
N GLN A 252 -13.31 20.59 0.36
CA GLN A 252 -11.94 20.87 0.80
C GLN A 252 -11.56 20.01 2.00
N VAL A 253 -12.44 19.94 3.00
CA VAL A 253 -12.18 19.17 4.21
C VAL A 253 -12.22 17.67 3.90
N HIS A 254 -13.16 17.22 3.05
CA HIS A 254 -13.23 15.84 2.53
C HIS A 254 -11.91 15.47 1.85
N SER A 255 -11.48 16.23 0.84
CA SER A 255 -10.25 15.96 0.09
C SER A 255 -9.02 15.95 0.99
N SER A 256 -8.94 16.87 1.97
CA SER A 256 -7.85 16.88 2.95
C SER A 256 -7.81 15.62 3.82
N LEU A 257 -8.97 15.09 4.23
CA LEU A 257 -9.07 13.90 5.07
C LEU A 257 -8.91 12.60 4.25
N HIS A 258 -9.30 12.63 2.99
CA HIS A 258 -9.18 11.51 2.03
C HIS A 258 -7.75 11.36 1.48
N SER A 259 -6.95 12.45 1.46
CA SER A 259 -5.54 12.47 1.01
C SER A 259 -4.55 11.77 1.98
N ILE A 260 -4.90 10.57 2.45
CA ILE A 260 -4.07 9.69 3.29
C ILE A 260 -3.62 8.41 2.54
N ILE A 261 -4.09 8.25 1.29
CA ILE A 261 -3.80 7.13 0.39
C ILE A 261 -2.80 7.58 -0.66
#